data_AF-A0A1X7JJP1-F1
#
_entry.id   AF-A0A1X7JJP1-F1
#
_cell.length_a   1.000
_cell.length_b   1.000
_cell.length_c   1.000
_cell.angle_alpha   90.00
_cell.angle_beta   90.00
_cell.angle_gamma   90.00
#
_symmetry.space_group_name_H-M   'P 1'
#
loop_
_entity.id
_entity.type
_entity.pdbx_description
1 polymer ?
#
loop_
_entity_poly.entity_id
_entity_poly.type
_entity_poly.pdbx_seq_one_letter_code
_entity_poly.pdbx_strand_id
1 'polypeptide(L)'
;MLGESLPALIAFMTRGELGEEIDRARLRKLNADAARAEHELAVTRGEYAPIDVFERAQSNMCAVIQANMRSIPQRAVIQLIGETNEALWKKRMLAEIDIALTQAGNPENYTKESITNEQYESED
;
A
#
# COMPACT_ATOMS: atom_id res chain seq x y z
N MET A 1 -69.73 12.30 14.08
CA MET A 1 -68.67 11.33 14.40
C MET A 1 -67.58 11.33 13.32
N LEU A 2 -66.87 12.46 13.14
CA LEU A 2 -65.75 12.59 12.18
C LEU A 2 -64.57 13.41 12.76
N GLY A 3 -64.65 13.82 14.03
CA GLY A 3 -63.63 14.67 14.67
C GLY A 3 -62.44 13.91 15.28
N GLU A 4 -62.62 12.64 15.64
CA GLU A 4 -61.58 11.80 16.26
C GLU A 4 -60.81 10.93 15.24
N SER A 5 -61.31 10.79 14.01
CA SER A 5 -60.69 9.93 13.00
C SER A 5 -59.48 10.56 12.30
N LEU A 6 -59.43 11.89 12.18
CA LEU A 6 -58.31 12.59 11.53
C LEU A 6 -57.03 12.62 12.41
N PRO A 7 -57.11 12.93 13.72
CA PRO A 7 -55.95 12.83 14.61
C PRO A 7 -55.41 11.41 14.75
N ALA A 8 -56.29 10.41 14.79
CA ALA A 8 -55.89 9.00 14.86
C ALA A 8 -55.16 8.53 13.59
N LEU A 9 -55.61 8.98 12.41
CA LEU A 9 -54.96 8.68 11.13
C LEU A 9 -53.57 9.32 11.04
N ILE A 10 -53.42 10.58 11.47
CA ILE A 10 -52.12 11.27 11.51
C ILE A 10 -51.16 10.59 12.49
N ALA A 11 -51.63 10.19 13.67
CA ALA A 11 -50.83 9.45 14.65
C ALA A 11 -50.40 8.06 14.13
N PHE A 12 -51.26 7.38 13.36
CA PHE A 12 -50.93 6.11 12.71
C PHE A 12 -49.89 6.27 11.61
N MET A 13 -50.05 7.27 10.73
CA MET A 13 -49.10 7.56 9.65
C MET A 13 -47.73 7.98 10.17
N THR A 14 -47.67 8.87 11.17
CA THR A 14 -46.42 9.31 11.79
C THR A 14 -45.69 8.18 12.54
N ARG A 15 -46.44 7.24 13.14
CA ARG A 15 -45.85 6.04 13.75
C ARG A 15 -45.28 5.09 12.70
N GLY A 16 -45.93 4.97 11.54
CA GLY A 16 -45.43 4.21 10.39
C GLY A 16 -44.18 4.84 9.79
N GLU A 17 -44.19 6.15 9.55
CA GLU A 17 -43.07 6.92 9.01
C GLU A 17 -41.84 6.89 9.94
N LEU A 18 -42.05 7.00 11.26
CA LEU A 18 -40.99 6.84 12.25
C LEU A 18 -40.41 5.42 12.26
N GLY A 19 -41.25 4.40 12.07
CA GLY A 19 -40.82 3.00 11.94
C GLY A 19 -39.95 2.79 10.71
N GLU A 20 -40.37 3.33 9.55
CA GLU A 20 -39.61 3.27 8.31
C GLU A 20 -38.26 3.99 8.40
N GLU A 21 -38.20 5.14 9.09
CA GLU A 21 -36.94 5.88 9.28
C GLU A 21 -35.96 5.11 10.20
N ILE A 22 -36.46 4.48 11.26
CA ILE A 22 -35.67 3.61 12.14
C ILE A 22 -35.13 2.40 11.37
N ASP A 23 -35.96 1.76 10.55
CA ASP A 23 -35.54 0.60 9.76
C ASP A 23 -34.53 0.99 8.68
N ARG A 24 -34.71 2.16 8.03
CA ARG A 24 -33.72 2.72 7.10
C ARG A 24 -32.38 3.01 7.79
N ALA A 25 -32.40 3.58 9.00
CA ALA A 25 -31.20 3.84 9.77
C ALA A 25 -30.49 2.53 10.19
N ARG A 26 -31.26 1.51 10.59
CA ARG A 26 -30.74 0.16 10.91
C ARG A 26 -30.12 -0.51 9.70
N LEU A 27 -30.77 -0.46 8.54
CA LEU A 27 -30.22 -1.01 7.29
C LEU A 27 -28.91 -0.32 6.89
N ARG A 28 -28.83 1.01 7.02
CA ARG A 28 -27.57 1.74 6.77
C ARG A 28 -26.47 1.32 7.72
N LYS A 29 -26.78 1.17 9.02
CA LYS A 29 -25.81 0.70 10.01
C LYS A 29 -25.34 -0.72 9.71
N LEU A 30 -26.26 -1.63 9.42
CA LEU A 30 -25.96 -3.02 9.05
C LEU A 30 -25.04 -3.08 7.83
N ASN A 31 -25.34 -2.30 6.79
CA ASN A 31 -24.51 -2.23 5.59
C ASN A 31 -23.12 -1.66 5.89
N ALA A 32 -23.02 -0.62 6.72
CA ALA A 32 -21.72 -0.07 7.12
C ALA A 32 -20.91 -1.05 7.96
N ASP A 33 -21.55 -1.81 8.85
CA ASP A 33 -20.91 -2.83 9.68
C ASP A 33 -20.44 -4.01 8.82
N ALA A 34 -21.24 -4.43 7.83
CA ALA A 34 -20.86 -5.45 6.84
C ALA A 34 -19.66 -5.00 5.99
N ALA A 35 -19.68 -3.77 5.48
CA ALA A 35 -18.57 -3.21 4.70
C ALA A 35 -17.26 -3.11 5.52
N ARG A 36 -17.35 -2.76 6.82
CA ARG A 36 -16.18 -2.80 7.71
C ARG A 36 -15.65 -4.22 7.90
N ALA A 37 -16.52 -5.19 8.12
CA ALA A 37 -16.11 -6.58 8.28
C ALA A 37 -15.45 -7.14 7.01
N GLU A 38 -15.96 -6.79 5.83
CA GLU A 38 -15.32 -7.16 4.54
C GLU A 38 -13.95 -6.50 4.38
N HIS A 39 -13.82 -5.22 4.74
CA HIS A 39 -12.54 -4.52 4.69
C HIS A 39 -11.51 -5.15 5.66
N GLU A 40 -11.90 -5.42 6.91
CA GLU A 40 -11.03 -6.10 7.89
C GLU A 40 -10.60 -7.48 7.38
N LEU A 41 -11.53 -8.25 6.80
CA LEU A 41 -11.21 -9.56 6.21
C LEU A 41 -10.19 -9.41 5.08
N ALA A 42 -10.35 -8.44 4.20
CA ALA A 42 -9.44 -8.23 3.09
C ALA A 42 -8.05 -7.74 3.55
N VAL A 43 -7.98 -6.92 4.60
CA VAL A 43 -6.71 -6.55 5.27
C VAL A 43 -6.03 -7.80 5.84
N THR A 44 -6.76 -8.67 6.54
CA THR A 44 -6.17 -9.92 7.08
C THR A 44 -5.70 -10.88 6.00
N ARG A 45 -6.34 -10.89 4.83
CA ARG A 45 -5.92 -11.64 3.64
C ARG A 45 -4.73 -11.03 2.91
N GLY A 46 -4.28 -9.84 3.30
CA GLY A 46 -3.17 -9.13 2.65
C GLY A 46 -3.54 -8.50 1.32
N GLU A 47 -4.84 -8.30 1.05
CA GLU A 47 -5.31 -7.64 -0.18
C GLU A 47 -5.14 -6.12 -0.14
N TYR A 48 -4.98 -5.54 1.05
CA TYR A 48 -4.75 -4.12 1.27
C TYR A 48 -3.50 -3.89 2.11
N ALA A 49 -2.66 -2.94 1.67
CA ALA A 49 -1.52 -2.44 2.42
C ALA A 49 -1.73 -0.95 2.76
N PRO A 50 -1.35 -0.50 3.97
CA PRO A 50 -1.35 0.93 4.30
C PRO A 50 -0.44 1.73 3.35
N ILE A 51 -0.85 2.94 2.99
CA ILE A 51 -0.12 3.79 2.04
C ILE A 51 1.27 4.16 2.60
N ASP A 52 1.38 4.42 3.89
CA ASP A 52 2.64 4.73 4.57
C ASP A 52 3.65 3.59 4.52
N VAL A 53 3.18 2.33 4.48
CA VAL A 53 4.05 1.16 4.29
C VAL A 53 4.55 1.10 2.85
N PHE A 54 3.69 1.42 1.88
CA PHE A 54 4.06 1.47 0.47
C PHE A 54 5.07 2.58 0.18
N GLU A 55 4.86 3.80 0.69
CA GLU A 55 5.79 4.92 0.53
C GLU A 55 7.18 4.60 1.08
N ARG A 56 7.23 3.95 2.25
CA ARG A 56 8.49 3.50 2.85
C ARG A 56 9.17 2.43 2.02
N ALA A 57 8.43 1.40 1.59
CA ALA A 57 8.97 0.35 0.72
C ALA A 57 9.59 0.94 -0.57
N GLN A 58 8.89 1.90 -1.18
CA GLN A 58 9.34 2.59 -2.39
C GLN A 58 10.59 3.44 -2.13
N SER A 59 10.62 4.18 -1.02
CA SER A 59 11.79 4.96 -0.61
C SER A 59 13.02 4.05 -0.41
N ASN A 60 12.81 2.91 0.24
CA ASN A 60 13.89 1.97 0.51
C ASN A 60 14.43 1.33 -0.78
N MET A 61 13.54 0.97 -1.71
CA MET A 61 13.93 0.53 -3.05
C MET A 61 14.81 1.56 -3.77
N CYS A 62 14.40 2.83 -3.74
CA CYS A 62 15.20 3.91 -4.32
C CYS A 62 16.58 4.04 -3.63
N ALA A 63 16.66 3.89 -2.31
CA ALA A 63 17.91 3.95 -1.56
C ALA A 63 18.86 2.79 -1.94
N VAL A 64 18.35 1.56 -2.01
CA VAL A 64 19.13 0.38 -2.43
C VAL A 64 19.63 0.53 -3.86
N ILE A 65 18.78 0.97 -4.80
CA ILE A 65 19.19 1.24 -6.19
C ILE A 65 20.31 2.28 -6.21
N GLN A 66 20.16 3.37 -5.47
CA GLN A 66 21.17 4.42 -5.41
C GLN A 66 22.52 3.92 -4.85
N ALA A 67 22.50 3.11 -3.79
CA ALA A 67 23.70 2.52 -3.21
C ALA A 67 24.39 1.60 -4.23
N ASN A 68 23.62 0.71 -4.87
CA ASN A 68 24.16 -0.22 -5.86
C ASN A 68 24.73 0.50 -7.09
N MET A 69 24.06 1.53 -7.59
CA MET A 69 24.56 2.32 -8.72
C MET A 69 25.88 3.03 -8.39
N ARG A 70 26.05 3.56 -7.17
CA ARG A 70 27.30 4.20 -6.72
C ARG A 70 28.47 3.23 -6.61
N SER A 71 28.21 1.93 -6.48
CA SER A 71 29.24 0.89 -6.43
C SER A 71 29.76 0.44 -7.81
N ILE A 72 29.04 0.77 -8.90
CA ILE A 72 29.40 0.37 -10.27
C ILE A 72 30.78 0.91 -10.69
N PRO A 73 31.12 2.20 -10.51
CA PRO A 73 32.40 2.72 -10.98
C PRO A 73 33.58 1.97 -10.37
N GLN A 74 33.50 1.61 -9.09
CA GLN A 74 34.56 0.88 -8.40
C GLN A 74 34.82 -0.50 -9.03
N ARG A 75 33.77 -1.22 -9.44
CA ARG A 75 33.89 -2.54 -10.09
C ARG A 75 34.28 -2.42 -11.56
N ALA A 76 33.68 -1.47 -12.27
CA ALA A 76 33.91 -1.25 -13.69
C ALA A 76 35.34 -0.81 -13.97
N VAL A 77 35.91 0.10 -13.16
CA VAL A 77 37.28 0.61 -13.35
C VAL A 77 38.29 -0.53 -13.43
N ILE A 78 38.22 -1.52 -12.53
CA ILE A 78 39.15 -2.66 -12.51
C ILE A 78 39.10 -3.45 -13.82
N GLN A 79 37.92 -3.62 -14.42
CA GLN A 79 37.72 -4.38 -15.64
C GLN A 79 38.05 -3.61 -16.93
N LEU A 80 38.16 -2.29 -16.83
CA LEU A 80 38.33 -1.38 -17.96
C LEU A 80 39.75 -0.80 -18.06
N ILE A 81 40.61 -1.06 -17.06
CA ILE A 81 42.02 -0.69 -17.12
C ILE A 81 42.68 -1.37 -18.32
N GLY A 82 43.28 -0.56 -19.20
CA GLY A 82 43.97 -1.03 -20.42
C GLY A 82 43.05 -1.41 -21.58
N GLU A 83 41.73 -1.36 -21.39
CA GLU A 83 40.77 -1.60 -22.47
C GLU A 83 40.65 -0.35 -23.35
N THR A 84 40.83 -0.50 -24.66
CA THR A 84 40.72 0.61 -25.64
C THR A 84 39.54 0.44 -26.59
N ASN A 85 38.89 -0.74 -26.58
CA ASN A 85 37.76 -1.02 -27.44
C ASN A 85 36.45 -0.51 -26.83
N GLU A 86 35.88 0.52 -27.44
CA GLU A 86 34.61 1.13 -27.00
C GLU A 86 33.44 0.13 -26.90
N ALA A 87 33.38 -0.85 -27.81
CA ALA A 87 32.32 -1.87 -27.78
C ALA A 87 32.42 -2.75 -26.52
N LEU A 88 33.65 -3.08 -26.10
CA LEU A 88 33.90 -3.83 -24.87
C LEU A 88 33.63 -2.98 -23.63
N TRP A 89 33.96 -1.69 -23.66
CA TRP A 89 33.60 -0.74 -22.61
C TRP A 89 32.10 -0.72 -22.35
N LYS A 90 31.30 -0.47 -23.39
CA LYS A 90 29.84 -0.42 -23.30
C LYS A 90 29.27 -1.73 -22.78
N LYS A 91 29.75 -2.86 -23.32
CA LYS A 91 29.30 -4.19 -22.89
C LYS A 91 29.56 -4.45 -21.40
N ARG A 92 30.77 -4.14 -20.92
CA ARG A 92 31.15 -4.35 -19.51
C ARG A 92 30.40 -3.41 -18.57
N MET A 93 30.24 -2.14 -18.93
CA MET A 93 29.46 -1.19 -18.11
C MET A 93 27.99 -1.60 -18.01
N LEU A 94 27.37 -2.02 -19.11
CA LEU A 94 25.98 -2.51 -19.08
C LEU A 94 25.85 -3.75 -18.20
N ALA A 95 26.78 -4.70 -18.30
CA ALA A 95 26.77 -5.88 -17.43
C ALA A 95 26.85 -5.52 -15.93
N GLU A 96 27.64 -4.51 -15.57
CA GLU A 96 27.71 -4.03 -14.18
C GLU A 96 26.44 -3.32 -13.70
N ILE A 97 25.76 -2.60 -14.60
CA ILE A 97 24.44 -2.01 -14.33
C ILE A 97 23.41 -3.11 -14.12
N ASP A 98 23.40 -4.13 -14.98
CA ASP A 98 22.47 -5.26 -14.86
C ASP A 98 22.67 -6.01 -13.53
N ILE A 99 23.92 -6.20 -13.09
CA ILE A 99 24.22 -6.78 -11.78
C ILE A 99 23.66 -5.91 -10.65
N ALA A 100 23.91 -4.60 -10.69
CA ALA A 100 23.45 -3.66 -9.67
C ALA A 100 21.91 -3.61 -9.56
N LEU A 101 21.22 -3.62 -10.70
CA LEU A 101 19.77 -3.64 -10.77
C LEU A 101 19.18 -4.98 -10.32
N THR A 102 19.80 -6.10 -10.70
CA THR A 102 19.38 -7.44 -10.26
C THR A 102 19.50 -7.59 -8.74
N GLN A 103 20.59 -7.09 -8.16
CA GLN A 103 20.78 -7.07 -6.70
C GLN A 103 19.74 -6.19 -6.01
N ALA A 104 19.44 -5.02 -6.60
CA ALA A 104 18.40 -4.14 -6.05
C ALA A 104 17.02 -4.80 -6.13
N GLY A 105 16.70 -5.50 -7.21
CA GLY A 105 15.42 -6.18 -7.41
C GLY A 105 15.17 -7.42 -6.56
N ASN A 106 16.08 -7.82 -5.66
CA ASN A 106 15.87 -8.98 -4.80
C ASN A 106 14.67 -8.72 -3.85
N PRO A 107 13.62 -9.57 -3.88
CA PRO A 107 12.43 -9.41 -3.05
C PRO A 107 12.70 -9.42 -1.54
N GLU A 108 13.81 -10.02 -1.09
CA GLU A 108 14.23 -10.00 0.32
C GLU A 108 14.49 -8.57 0.84
N ASN A 109 14.83 -7.63 -0.04
CA ASN A 109 15.04 -6.23 0.34
C ASN A 109 13.72 -5.49 0.67
N TYR A 110 12.57 -6.07 0.31
CA TYR A 110 11.25 -5.40 0.34
C TYR A 110 10.24 -6.11 1.24
N THR A 111 10.69 -6.98 2.15
CA THR A 111 9.79 -7.68 3.06
C THR A 111 9.24 -6.74 4.13
N LYS A 112 8.06 -7.07 4.68
CA LYS A 112 7.47 -6.31 5.78
C LYS A 112 8.41 -6.21 6.99
N GLU A 113 9.21 -7.25 7.22
CA GLU A 113 10.21 -7.31 8.29
C GLU A 113 11.36 -6.30 8.10
N SER A 114 11.86 -6.12 6.86
CA SER A 114 12.91 -5.12 6.59
C SER A 114 12.41 -3.69 6.81
N ILE A 115 11.15 -3.40 6.45
CA ILE A 115 10.53 -2.09 6.63
C ILE A 115 10.20 -1.79 8.10
N THR A 116 9.89 -2.81 8.90
CA THR A 116 9.51 -2.65 10.32
C THR A 116 10.74 -2.50 11.23
N ASN A 117 11.87 -3.15 10.90
CA ASN A 117 13.10 -3.06 11.70
C ASN A 117 13.73 -1.65 11.70
N GLU A 118 13.58 -0.87 10.62
CA GLU A 118 14.01 0.54 10.57
C GLU A 118 13.26 1.45 11.58
N GLN A 119 12.08 1.02 12.06
CA GLN A 119 11.33 1.76 13.09
C GLN A 119 11.99 1.72 14.47
N TYR A 120 12.89 0.77 14.73
CA TYR A 120 13.56 0.64 16.03
C TYR A 120 15.00 1.18 16.03
N GLU A 121 15.62 1.36 14.86
CA GLU A 121 16.99 1.88 14.75
C GLU A 121 17.06 3.42 14.64
N SER A 122 15.91 4.11 14.55
CA SER A 122 15.82 5.57 14.42
C SER A 122 15.47 6.30 15.74
N GLU A 123 15.40 5.59 16.87
CA GLU A 123 15.12 6.14 18.20
C GLU A 123 16.36 6.26 19.13
N ASP A 124 17.58 5.99 18.66
CA ASP A 124 18.83 6.17 19.41
C ASP A 124 19.74 7.30 18.87
#